data_AF-A0A537K074-F1
#
_entry.id   AF-A0A537K074-F1
#
_cell.length_a   1.000
_cell.length_b   1.000
_cell.length_c   1.000
_cell.angle_alpha   90.00
_cell.angle_beta   90.00
_cell.angle_gamma   90.00
#
_symmetry.space_group_name_H-M   'P 1'
#
loop_
_entity.id
_entity.type
_entity.pdbx_description
1 polymer ?
#
loop_
_entity_poly.entity_id
_entity_poly.type
_entity_poly.pdbx_seq_one_letter_code
_entity_poly.pdbx_strand_id
1 'polypeptide(L)'
;MATVEDLERIAALTGLRIARSDLERLLPVLNALYADLERLSALPVAGLEPAFTPRRWEESTPQSRPGRRGEPDPPGRGRSR
;
A
#
# COMPACT_ATOMS: atom_id res chain seq x y z
N MET A 1 -12.60 -8.55 20.64
CA MET A 1 -11.40 -7.68 20.69
C MET A 1 -10.22 -8.43 20.10
N ALA A 2 -9.43 -7.76 19.27
CA ALA A 2 -8.19 -8.29 18.71
C ALA A 2 -7.10 -8.39 19.79
N THR A 3 -6.18 -9.33 19.60
CA THR A 3 -5.00 -9.58 20.43
C THR A 3 -3.71 -9.17 19.70
N VAL A 4 -2.59 -9.09 20.42
CA VAL A 4 -1.28 -8.85 19.80
C VAL A 4 -0.92 -9.94 18.78
N GLU A 5 -1.30 -11.20 19.07
CA GLU A 5 -1.06 -12.35 18.19
C GLU A 5 -1.85 -12.23 16.88
N ASP A 6 -3.09 -11.71 16.94
CA ASP A 6 -3.87 -11.39 15.75
C ASP A 6 -3.16 -10.34 14.89
N LEU A 7 -2.57 -9.32 15.53
CA LEU A 7 -1.83 -8.27 14.82
C LEU A 7 -0.52 -8.79 14.21
N GLU A 8 0.20 -9.68 14.91
CA GLU A 8 1.39 -10.35 14.37
C GLU A 8 1.03 -11.18 13.12
N ARG A 9 -0.11 -11.87 13.15
CA ARG A 9 -0.62 -12.63 12.00
C ARG A 9 -0.98 -11.73 10.82
N ILE A 10 -1.64 -10.60 11.06
CA ILE A 10 -1.98 -9.61 10.03
C ILE A 10 -0.71 -8.98 9.42
N ALA A 11 0.27 -8.62 10.26
CA ALA A 11 1.55 -8.08 9.80
C ALA A 11 2.28 -9.09 8.90
N ALA A 12 2.29 -10.38 9.28
CA ALA A 12 2.87 -11.45 8.46
C ALA A 12 2.15 -11.60 7.11
N LEU A 13 0.81 -11.57 7.08
CA LEU A 13 0.02 -11.67 5.84
C LEU A 13 0.26 -10.49 4.89
N THR A 14 0.55 -9.32 5.44
CA THR A 14 0.80 -8.09 4.67
C THR A 14 2.28 -7.89 4.31
N GLY A 15 3.16 -8.79 4.76
CA GLY A 15 4.61 -8.69 4.56
C GLY A 15 5.26 -7.55 5.37
N LEU A 16 4.56 -7.00 6.37
CA LEU A 16 5.07 -5.93 7.22
C LEU A 16 5.93 -6.51 8.35
N ARG A 17 7.09 -5.91 8.57
CA ARG A 17 7.97 -6.22 9.71
C ARG A 17 7.75 -5.15 10.79
N ILE A 18 6.90 -5.47 11.76
CA ILE A 18 6.57 -4.57 12.87
C ILE A 18 7.06 -5.22 14.17
N ALA A 19 7.72 -4.46 15.03
CA ALA A 19 8.16 -4.97 16.32
C ALA A 19 6.96 -5.23 17.24
N ARG A 20 7.01 -6.30 18.04
CA ARG A 20 5.94 -6.64 18.98
C ARG A 20 5.56 -5.48 19.91
N SER A 21 6.55 -4.74 20.40
CA SER A 21 6.32 -3.55 21.23
C SER A 21 5.50 -2.46 20.53
N ASP A 22 5.62 -2.34 19.21
CA ASP A 22 4.83 -1.38 18.43
C ASP A 22 3.40 -1.91 18.21
N LEU A 23 3.24 -3.22 18.02
CA LEU A 23 1.93 -3.86 17.97
C LEU A 23 1.17 -3.71 19.29
N GLU A 24 1.85 -3.88 20.42
CA GLU A 24 1.30 -3.66 21.77
C GLU A 24 0.83 -2.21 21.95
N ARG A 25 1.58 -1.23 21.44
CA ARG A 25 1.19 0.20 21.45
C ARG A 25 0.00 0.48 20.53
N LEU A 26 -0.10 -0.19 19.40
CA LEU A 26 -1.18 -0.01 18.42
C LEU A 26 -2.47 -0.72 18.83
N LEU A 27 -2.37 -1.79 19.64
CA LEU A 27 -3.50 -2.64 20.00
C LEU A 27 -4.71 -1.88 20.56
N PRO A 28 -4.59 -0.91 21.49
CA PRO A 28 -5.74 -0.18 22.00
C PRO A 28 -6.43 0.67 20.93
N VAL A 29 -5.64 1.30 20.04
CA VAL A 29 -6.15 2.12 18.93
C VAL A 29 -6.92 1.25 17.94
N LEU A 30 -6.36 0.11 17.57
CA LEU A 30 -7.01 -0.82 16.65
C LEU A 30 -8.27 -1.43 17.26
N ASN A 31 -8.27 -1.77 18.55
CA ASN A 31 -9.47 -2.25 19.22
C ASN A 31 -10.58 -1.20 19.28
N ALA A 32 -10.25 0.08 19.50
CA ALA A 32 -11.23 1.17 19.42
C ALA A 32 -11.83 1.29 18.01
N LEU A 33 -11.00 1.20 16.97
CA LEU A 33 -11.47 1.20 15.58
C LEU A 33 -12.35 0.00 15.26
N TYR A 34 -12.01 -1.20 15.76
CA TYR A 34 -12.86 -2.39 15.60
C TYR A 34 -14.22 -2.20 16.24
N ALA A 35 -14.29 -1.65 17.46
CA ALA A 35 -15.56 -1.36 18.12
C ALA A 35 -16.39 -0.32 17.34
N ASP A 36 -15.74 0.68 16.74
CA ASP A 36 -16.41 1.64 15.87
C ASP A 36 -16.98 1.00 14.60
N LEU A 37 -16.26 0.05 14.00
CA LEU A 37 -16.69 -0.70 12.82
C LEU A 37 -17.79 -1.71 13.12
N GLU A 38 -17.82 -2.30 14.32
CA GLU A 38 -18.90 -3.20 14.75
C GLU A 38 -20.28 -2.52 14.64
N ARG A 39 -20.36 -1.18 14.78
CA ARG A 39 -21.61 -0.43 14.57
C ARG A 39 -22.17 -0.57 13.15
N LEU A 40 -21.32 -0.82 12.16
CA LEU A 40 -21.76 -1.03 10.76
C LEU A 40 -22.50 -2.35 10.58
N SER A 41 -22.29 -3.33 11.48
CA SER A 41 -22.98 -4.63 11.41
C SER A 41 -24.49 -4.53 11.65
N ALA A 42 -24.95 -3.45 12.27
CA ALA A 42 -26.37 -3.20 12.52
C ALA A 42 -27.12 -2.63 11.31
N LEU A 43 -26.42 -2.29 10.23
CA LEU A 43 -27.05 -1.70 9.04
C LEU A 43 -27.79 -2.78 8.22
N PRO A 44 -28.99 -2.47 7.69
CA PRO A 44 -29.71 -3.41 6.82
C PRO A 44 -29.03 -3.48 5.46
N VAL A 45 -28.13 -4.45 5.29
CA VAL A 45 -27.38 -4.67 4.04
C VAL A 45 -28.00 -5.75 3.14
N ALA A 46 -29.09 -6.39 3.59
CA ALA A 46 -29.78 -7.43 2.83
C ALA A 46 -30.38 -6.86 1.54
N GLY A 47 -30.07 -7.49 0.40
CA GLY A 47 -30.57 -7.08 -0.92
C GLY A 47 -29.85 -5.87 -1.53
N LEU A 48 -28.78 -5.37 -0.90
CA LEU A 48 -27.92 -4.35 -1.49
C LEU A 48 -26.79 -5.01 -2.30
N GLU A 49 -26.59 -4.53 -3.52
CA GLU A 49 -25.43 -4.91 -4.32
C GLU A 49 -24.16 -4.19 -3.83
N PRO A 50 -23.04 -4.89 -3.59
CA PRO A 50 -21.79 -4.24 -3.21
C PRO A 50 -21.27 -3.32 -4.31
N ALA A 51 -20.99 -2.06 -3.97
CA ALA A 51 -20.37 -1.11 -4.89
C ALA A 51 -18.87 -1.39 -5.04
N PHE A 52 -18.49 -2.31 -5.94
CA PHE A 52 -17.09 -2.50 -6.32
C PHE A 52 -16.70 -1.52 -7.42
N THR A 53 -15.96 -0.46 -7.07
CA THR A 53 -15.14 0.27 -8.04
C THR A 53 -13.69 -0.19 -7.87
N PRO A 54 -13.15 -1.02 -8.78
CA PRO A 54 -11.77 -1.45 -8.67
C PRO A 54 -10.83 -0.24 -8.78
N ARG A 55 -10.09 0.06 -7.71
CA ARG A 55 -8.95 0.99 -7.78
C ARG A 55 -7.78 0.24 -8.41
N ARG A 56 -7.25 0.74 -9.53
CA ARG A 56 -6.00 0.23 -10.13
C ARG A 56 -4.86 0.47 -9.13
N TRP A 57 -4.43 -0.58 -8.44
CA TRP A 57 -3.19 -0.56 -7.66
C TRP A 57 -1.94 -0.79 -8.54
N GLU A 58 -2.12 -1.02 -9.84
CA GLU A 58 -1.07 -1.35 -10.81
C GLU A 58 -0.12 -0.19 -11.18
N GLU A 59 -0.39 1.05 -10.76
CA GLU A 59 0.36 2.22 -11.24
C GLU A 59 1.58 2.62 -10.39
N SER A 60 1.97 1.78 -9.41
CA SER A 60 3.22 1.97 -8.63
C SER A 60 4.34 1.04 -9.09
N THR A 61 4.47 0.81 -10.40
CA THR A 61 5.74 0.34 -10.97
C THR A 61 6.56 1.59 -11.29
N PRO A 62 7.79 1.78 -10.77
CA PRO A 62 8.62 2.88 -11.23
C PRO A 62 8.84 2.68 -12.73
N GLN A 63 8.25 3.55 -13.56
CA GLN A 63 8.59 3.62 -14.98
C GLN A 63 10.09 3.84 -15.07
N SER A 64 10.82 2.78 -15.43
CA SER A 64 12.16 2.88 -15.99
C SER A 64 12.09 3.94 -17.08
N ARG A 65 12.74 5.09 -16.85
CA ARG A 65 12.86 6.16 -17.83
C ARG A 65 13.19 5.55 -19.20
N PRO A 66 12.38 5.77 -20.25
CA PRO A 66 12.84 5.43 -21.58
C PRO A 66 14.08 6.28 -21.85
N GLY A 67 15.19 5.58 -22.10
CA GLY A 67 16.46 6.18 -22.47
C GLY A 67 16.26 7.25 -23.53
N ARG A 68 16.85 8.40 -23.26
CA ARG A 68 16.91 9.62 -24.06
C ARG A 68 17.35 9.31 -25.50
N ARG A 69 16.44 8.87 -26.39
CA ARG A 69 16.65 8.89 -27.84
C ARG A 69 16.40 10.31 -28.31
N GLY A 70 17.45 11.12 -28.23
CA GLY A 70 17.43 12.51 -28.64
C GLY A 70 18.69 13.25 -28.21
N GLU A 71 19.83 12.56 -28.12
CA GLU A 71 21.13 13.21 -27.98
C GLU A 71 21.69 13.39 -29.40
N PRO A 72 21.71 14.61 -29.96
CA PRO A 72 22.40 14.87 -31.22
C PRO A 72 23.91 14.73 -31.02
N ASP A 73 24.61 14.17 -32.01
CA ASP A 73 26.07 14.04 -32.00
C ASP A 73 26.75 15.38 -31.68
N PRO A 74 27.76 15.40 -30.79
CA PRO A 74 28.51 16.63 -30.52
C PRO A 74 29.36 17.01 -31.75
N PRO A 75 29.32 18.28 -32.20
CA PRO A 75 30.17 18.72 -33.29
C PRO A 75 31.64 18.89 -32.83
N GLY A 76 32.53 18.14 -33.48
CA GLY A 76 33.88 18.58 -33.88
C GLY A 76 34.98 18.70 -32.81
N ARG A 77 35.96 17.80 -32.88
CA ARG A 77 37.40 18.01 -32.58
C ARG A 77 38.18 16.90 -33.30
N GLY A 78 39.14 17.11 -34.19
CA GLY A 78 39.76 18.28 -34.80
C GLY A 78 40.97 17.82 -35.62
N ARG A 79 41.38 18.65 -36.58
CA ARG A 79 42.75 18.91 -37.05
C ARG A 79 43.64 17.73 -37.55
N SER A 80 43.99 17.85 -38.83
CA SER A 80 45.36 17.87 -39.35
C SER A 80 46.22 16.61 -39.16
N ARG A 81 46.35 15.82 -40.23
CA ARG A 81 47.56 15.74 -41.08
C ARG A 81 47.29 14.87 -42.29
#